data_AF-A0A5E4IWF6-F1
#
_entry.id   AF-A0A5E4IWF6-F1
#
_cell.length_a   1.000
_cell.length_b   1.000
_cell.length_c   1.000
_cell.angle_alpha   90.00
_cell.angle_beta   90.00
_cell.angle_gamma   90.00
#
_symmetry.space_group_name_H-M   'P 1'
#
loop_
_entity.id
_entity.type
_entity.pdbx_description
1 polymer ?
#
loop_
_entity_poly.entity_id
_entity_poly.type
_entity_poly.pdbx_seq_one_letter_code
_entity_poly.pdbx_strand_id
1 'polypeptide(L)'
;MAEKSGVNVVRAIFELLVILLALGVIFGGLALVVFLSPWSQTILNKLLAYDVRFAIELLAFLAIAAVILLLSALTVYSKNIVHSAFYLLGTFAGVATLYIFLNAPFVGVAQVLVYIGAVGVLILFAVMLTRKTIVEESQW
;
A
#
# COMPACT_ATOMS: atom_id res chain seq x y z
N MET A 1 9.14 -24.23 38.79
CA MET A 1 9.30 -23.40 37.57
C MET A 1 8.42 -23.85 36.39
N ALA A 2 7.92 -25.09 36.35
CA ALA A 2 7.08 -25.59 35.23
C ALA A 2 5.64 -25.05 35.20
N GLU A 3 5.08 -24.63 36.34
CA GLU A 3 3.68 -24.20 36.45
C GLU A 3 3.38 -22.88 35.72
N LYS A 4 4.34 -21.96 35.65
CA LYS A 4 4.22 -20.71 34.87
C LYS A 4 4.13 -20.93 33.35
N SER A 5 4.59 -22.09 32.84
CA SER A 5 4.58 -22.37 31.40
C SER A 5 3.17 -22.68 30.88
N GLY A 6 2.40 -23.49 31.63
CA GLY A 6 1.05 -23.89 31.22
C GLY A 6 0.09 -22.71 31.08
N VAL A 7 0.17 -21.74 31.99
CA VAL A 7 -0.68 -20.53 31.96
C VAL A 7 -0.39 -19.66 30.73
N ASN A 8 0.88 -19.55 30.33
CA ASN A 8 1.26 -18.77 29.14
C ASN A 8 0.79 -19.43 27.84
N VAL A 9 0.81 -20.77 27.77
CA VAL A 9 0.33 -21.52 26.61
C VAL A 9 -1.19 -21.35 26.44
N VAL A 10 -1.95 -21.46 27.53
CA VAL A 10 -3.41 -21.25 27.50
C VAL A 10 -3.74 -19.82 27.06
N ARG A 11 -2.99 -18.83 27.56
CA ARG A 11 -3.16 -17.42 27.19
C ARG A 11 -2.80 -17.17 25.72
N ALA A 12 -1.74 -17.78 25.21
CA ALA A 12 -1.34 -17.67 23.81
C ALA A 12 -2.35 -18.31 22.85
N ILE A 13 -2.91 -19.47 23.20
CA ILE A 13 -3.97 -20.12 22.41
C ILE A 13 -5.21 -19.23 22.38
N PHE A 14 -5.59 -18.65 23.52
CA PHE A 14 -6.72 -17.73 23.60
C PHE A 14 -6.51 -16.48 22.73
N GLU A 15 -5.33 -15.84 22.80
CA GLU A 15 -5.00 -14.69 21.95
C GLU A 15 -4.98 -15.06 20.46
N LEU A 16 -4.42 -16.22 20.10
CA LEU A 16 -4.42 -16.70 18.71
C LEU A 16 -5.85 -16.91 18.19
N LEU A 17 -6.72 -17.49 19.01
CA LEU A 17 -8.13 -17.71 18.68
C LEU A 17 -8.86 -16.37 18.48
N VAL A 18 -8.63 -15.40 19.37
CA VAL A 18 -9.17 -14.05 19.28
C VAL A 18 -8.70 -13.33 18.01
N ILE A 19 -7.41 -13.44 17.66
CA ILE A 19 -6.84 -12.85 16.43
C ILE A 19 -7.45 -13.48 15.18
N LEU A 20 -7.60 -14.81 15.14
CA LEU A 20 -8.24 -15.50 14.02
C LEU A 20 -9.71 -15.10 13.86
N LEU A 21 -10.44 -14.95 14.96
CA LEU A 21 -11.83 -14.46 14.94
C LEU A 21 -11.91 -13.02 14.46
N ALA A 22 -11.04 -12.14 14.96
CA ALA A 22 -10.97 -10.74 14.54
C ALA A 22 -10.65 -10.62 13.04
N LEU A 23 -9.69 -11.42 12.54
CA LEU A 23 -9.39 -11.52 11.11
C LEU A 23 -10.60 -11.98 10.30
N GLY A 24 -11.32 -13.00 10.76
CA GLY A 24 -12.53 -13.51 10.11
C GLY A 24 -13.66 -12.48 10.07
N VAL A 25 -13.85 -11.68 11.13
CA VAL A 25 -14.86 -10.62 11.18
C VAL A 25 -14.47 -9.45 10.27
N ILE A 26 -13.19 -9.06 10.25
CA ILE A 26 -12.68 -7.99 9.37
C ILE A 26 -12.82 -8.39 7.90
N PHE A 27 -12.38 -9.60 7.53
CA PHE A 27 -12.50 -10.10 6.17
C PHE A 27 -13.95 -10.40 5.78
N GLY A 28 -14.74 -10.98 6.68
CA GLY A 28 -16.15 -11.32 6.42
C GLY A 28 -17.02 -10.08 6.26
N GLY A 29 -16.85 -9.07 7.11
CA GLY A 29 -17.56 -7.79 7.00
C GLY A 29 -17.18 -7.05 5.72
N LEU A 30 -15.88 -7.00 5.39
CA LEU A 30 -15.42 -6.40 4.14
C LEU A 30 -15.93 -7.16 2.92
N ALA A 31 -15.88 -8.49 2.94
CA ALA A 31 -16.37 -9.33 1.85
C ALA A 31 -17.87 -9.10 1.61
N LEU A 32 -18.70 -9.03 2.66
CA LEU A 32 -20.12 -8.71 2.50
C LEU A 32 -20.32 -7.33 1.87
N VAL A 33 -19.60 -6.30 2.32
CA VAL A 33 -19.68 -4.95 1.74
C VAL A 33 -19.25 -4.96 0.27
N VAL A 34 -18.17 -5.67 -0.06
CA VAL A 34 -17.65 -5.77 -1.43
C VAL A 34 -18.65 -6.52 -2.32
N PHE A 35 -19.05 -7.73 -1.96
CA PHE A 35 -19.91 -8.59 -2.78
C PHE A 35 -21.35 -8.07 -2.91
N LEU A 36 -21.90 -7.47 -1.86
CA LEU A 36 -23.23 -6.86 -1.91
C LEU A 36 -23.23 -5.45 -2.53
N SER A 37 -22.05 -4.87 -2.79
CA SER A 37 -21.98 -3.58 -3.45
C SER A 37 -22.52 -3.66 -4.89
N PRO A 38 -23.20 -2.61 -5.37
CA PRO A 38 -23.63 -2.50 -6.77
C PRO A 38 -22.46 -2.58 -7.76
N TRP A 39 -21.28 -2.13 -7.34
CA TRP A 39 -20.09 -2.13 -8.19
C TRP A 39 -19.54 -3.56 -8.41
N SER A 40 -19.55 -4.42 -7.40
CA SER A 40 -19.10 -5.82 -7.54
C SER A 40 -19.96 -6.59 -8.51
N GLN A 41 -21.28 -6.43 -8.42
CA GLN A 41 -22.23 -7.06 -9.34
C GLN A 41 -22.03 -6.55 -10.77
N THR A 42 -21.74 -5.26 -10.93
CA THR A 42 -21.43 -4.68 -12.24
C THR A 42 -20.17 -5.27 -12.86
N ILE A 43 -19.11 -5.43 -12.07
CA ILE A 43 -17.86 -6.06 -12.50
C ILE A 43 -18.12 -7.51 -12.90
N LEU A 44 -18.81 -8.28 -12.05
CA LEU A 44 -19.06 -9.69 -12.29
C LEU A 44 -19.88 -9.92 -13.57
N ASN A 45 -20.93 -9.12 -13.77
CA ASN A 45 -21.75 -9.21 -14.97
C ASN A 45 -20.97 -8.85 -16.24
N LYS A 46 -20.11 -7.81 -16.20
CA LYS A 46 -19.24 -7.43 -17.32
C LYS A 46 -18.17 -8.49 -17.63
N LEU A 47 -17.62 -9.13 -16.61
CA LEU A 47 -16.67 -10.24 -16.75
C LEU A 47 -17.33 -11.48 -17.34
N LEU A 48 -18.51 -11.86 -16.85
CA LEU A 48 -19.27 -13.01 -17.36
C LEU A 48 -19.77 -12.78 -18.79
N ALA A 49 -20.08 -11.54 -19.16
CA ALA A 49 -20.40 -11.14 -20.53
C ALA A 49 -19.18 -11.02 -21.46
N TYR A 50 -17.97 -11.33 -20.96
CA TYR A 50 -16.69 -11.30 -21.68
C TYR A 50 -16.45 -9.96 -22.42
N ASP A 51 -16.77 -8.84 -21.78
CA ASP A 51 -16.54 -7.52 -22.34
C ASP A 51 -15.03 -7.22 -22.42
N VAL A 52 -14.51 -7.22 -23.65
CA VAL A 52 -13.08 -7.01 -23.94
C VAL A 52 -12.60 -5.63 -23.50
N ARG A 53 -13.44 -4.59 -23.56
CA ARG A 53 -13.06 -3.23 -23.15
C ARG A 53 -12.83 -3.19 -21.65
N PHE A 54 -13.77 -3.76 -20.90
CA PHE A 54 -13.66 -3.87 -19.45
C PHE A 54 -12.43 -4.68 -19.03
N ALA A 55 -12.13 -5.78 -19.74
CA ALA A 55 -10.94 -6.58 -19.46
C ALA A 55 -9.64 -5.79 -19.63
N ILE A 56 -9.52 -4.97 -20.68
CA ILE A 56 -8.35 -4.12 -20.91
C ILE A 56 -8.22 -3.06 -19.81
N GLU A 57 -9.31 -2.40 -19.43
CA GLU A 57 -9.32 -1.40 -18.36
C GLU A 57 -8.91 -2.01 -17.01
N LEU A 58 -9.43 -3.20 -16.69
CA LEU A 58 -9.10 -3.93 -15.48
C LEU A 58 -7.62 -4.36 -15.46
N LEU A 59 -7.09 -4.85 -16.58
CA LEU A 59 -5.68 -5.21 -16.69
C LEU A 59 -4.77 -4.00 -16.53
N ALA A 60 -5.12 -2.86 -17.14
CA ALA A 60 -4.38 -1.61 -16.97
C ALA A 60 -4.38 -1.15 -15.50
N PHE A 61 -5.55 -1.18 -14.84
CA PHE A 61 -5.68 -0.88 -13.41
C PHE A 61 -4.81 -1.81 -12.55
N LEU A 62 -4.90 -3.12 -12.77
CA LEU A 62 -4.12 -4.12 -12.04
C LEU A 62 -2.61 -3.95 -12.25
N ALA A 63 -2.19 -3.62 -13.48
CA ALA A 63 -0.78 -3.35 -13.77
C ALA A 63 -0.26 -2.13 -13.00
N ILE A 64 -1.01 -1.03 -12.99
CA ILE A 64 -0.64 0.17 -12.23
C ILE A 64 -0.62 -0.14 -10.72
N ALA A 65 -1.64 -0.83 -10.21
CA ALA A 65 -1.73 -1.23 -8.81
C ALA A 65 -0.55 -2.14 -8.40
N ALA A 66 -0.17 -3.10 -9.24
CA ALA A 66 0.98 -3.97 -9.00
C ALA A 66 2.29 -3.19 -8.91
N VAL A 67 2.49 -2.20 -9.80
CA VAL A 67 3.66 -1.31 -9.76
C VAL A 67 3.69 -0.48 -8.47
N ILE A 68 2.55 0.07 -8.04
CA ILE A 68 2.45 0.82 -6.77
C ILE A 68 2.81 -0.06 -5.58
N LEU A 69 2.26 -1.27 -5.51
CA LEU A 69 2.55 -2.22 -4.43
C LEU A 69 4.02 -2.63 -4.41
N LEU A 70 4.61 -2.89 -5.59
CA LEU A 70 6.03 -3.20 -5.72
C LEU A 70 6.89 -2.05 -5.20
N LEU A 71 6.64 -0.82 -5.65
CA LEU A 71 7.39 0.36 -5.21
C LEU A 71 7.20 0.64 -3.72
N SER A 72 5.99 0.45 -3.20
CA SER A 72 5.71 0.58 -1.76
C SER A 72 6.47 -0.47 -0.95
N ALA A 73 6.54 -1.71 -1.42
CA ALA A 73 7.33 -2.75 -0.78
C ALA A 73 8.83 -2.42 -0.83
N LEU A 74 9.35 -2.02 -1.98
CA LEU A 74 10.75 -1.62 -2.14
C LEU A 74 11.15 -0.43 -1.26
N THR A 75 10.21 0.50 -1.03
CA THR A 75 10.41 1.64 -0.12
C THR A 75 10.75 1.16 1.29
N VAL A 76 10.01 0.17 1.80
CA VAL A 76 10.17 -0.37 3.16
C VAL A 76 11.37 -1.34 3.26
N TYR A 77 11.59 -2.16 2.23
CA TYR A 77 12.66 -3.15 2.23
C TYR A 77 14.05 -2.59 1.87
N SER A 78 14.12 -1.41 1.28
CA SER A 78 15.40 -0.81 0.90
C SER A 78 16.23 -0.43 2.13
N LYS A 79 17.48 -0.89 2.15
CA LYS A 79 18.47 -0.58 3.20
C LYS A 79 19.03 0.84 3.10
N ASN A 80 18.95 1.46 1.92
CA ASN A 80 19.45 2.81 1.71
C ASN A 80 18.26 3.78 1.69
N ILE A 81 18.26 4.71 2.64
CA ILE A 81 17.21 5.70 2.83
C ILE A 81 16.98 6.60 1.61
N VAL A 82 18.02 6.86 0.80
CA VAL A 82 17.89 7.63 -0.44
C VAL A 82 17.10 6.84 -1.48
N HIS A 83 17.42 5.56 -1.66
CA HIS A 83 16.67 4.68 -2.57
C HIS A 83 15.22 4.51 -2.10
N SER A 84 14.99 4.37 -0.78
CA SER A 84 13.64 4.34 -0.21
C SER A 84 12.84 5.59 -0.56
N ALA A 85 13.45 6.78 -0.46
CA ALA A 85 12.79 8.03 -0.81
C ALA A 85 12.43 8.12 -2.32
N PHE A 86 13.30 7.62 -3.21
CA PHE A 86 12.97 7.54 -4.65
C PHE A 86 11.86 6.54 -4.95
N TYR A 87 11.84 5.37 -4.30
CA TYR A 87 10.74 4.42 -4.46
C TYR A 87 9.41 5.00 -3.96
N LEU A 88 9.42 5.75 -2.87
CA LEU A 88 8.24 6.46 -2.35
C LEU A 88 7.69 7.48 -3.35
N LEU A 89 8.57 8.28 -3.97
CA LEU A 89 8.19 9.20 -5.05
C LEU A 89 7.58 8.45 -6.24
N GLY A 90 8.14 7.29 -6.59
CA GLY A 90 7.57 6.39 -7.59
C GLY A 90 6.16 5.92 -7.22
N THR A 91 5.92 5.57 -5.95
CA THR A 91 4.59 5.21 -5.44
C THR A 91 3.61 6.38 -5.60
N PHE A 92 4.01 7.62 -5.26
CA PHE A 92 3.15 8.79 -5.46
C PHE A 92 2.85 9.07 -6.94
N ALA A 93 3.83 8.86 -7.83
CA ALA A 93 3.60 8.95 -9.27
C ALA A 93 2.63 7.88 -9.78
N GLY A 94 2.74 6.64 -9.30
CA GLY A 94 1.77 5.59 -9.60
C GLY A 94 0.35 5.95 -9.15
N VAL A 95 0.19 6.52 -7.96
CA VAL A 95 -1.11 6.99 -7.44
C VAL A 95 -1.67 8.13 -8.29
N ALA A 96 -0.83 9.08 -8.73
CA ALA A 96 -1.26 10.14 -9.64
C ALA A 96 -1.76 9.56 -10.98
N THR A 97 -1.06 8.57 -11.53
CA THR A 97 -1.49 7.83 -12.73
C THR A 97 -2.84 7.13 -12.50
N LEU A 98 -3.06 6.49 -11.34
CA LEU A 98 -4.36 5.91 -11.00
C LEU A 98 -5.47 6.95 -10.97
N TYR A 99 -5.24 8.14 -10.39
CA TYR A 99 -6.26 9.19 -10.36
C TYR A 99 -6.63 9.66 -11.77
N ILE A 100 -5.64 9.85 -12.64
CA ILE A 100 -5.90 10.22 -14.04
C ILE A 100 -6.66 9.10 -14.76
N PHE A 101 -6.26 7.84 -14.55
CA PHE A 101 -6.92 6.67 -15.12
C PHE A 101 -8.38 6.53 -14.68
N LEU A 102 -8.70 6.88 -13.44
CA LEU A 102 -10.05 6.89 -12.87
C LEU A 102 -10.87 8.14 -13.22
N ASN A 103 -10.46 8.90 -14.24
CA ASN A 103 -11.11 10.15 -14.66
C ASN A 103 -11.16 11.24 -13.56
N ALA A 104 -10.17 11.27 -12.67
CA ALA A 104 -9.99 12.30 -11.64
C ALA A 104 -8.71 13.15 -11.90
N PRO A 105 -8.62 13.88 -13.03
CA PRO A 105 -7.38 14.55 -13.45
C PRO A 105 -6.96 15.67 -12.50
N PHE A 106 -7.91 16.42 -11.92
CA PHE A 106 -7.61 17.47 -10.94
C PHE A 106 -6.88 16.92 -9.72
N VAL A 107 -7.38 15.81 -9.16
CA VAL A 107 -6.77 15.14 -8.00
C VAL A 107 -5.42 14.54 -8.40
N GLY A 108 -5.30 13.96 -9.60
CA GLY A 108 -4.03 13.46 -10.13
C GLY A 108 -2.95 14.53 -10.26
N VAL A 109 -3.29 15.70 -10.79
CA VAL A 109 -2.35 16.83 -10.90
C VAL A 109 -2.01 17.38 -9.51
N ALA A 110 -2.99 17.52 -8.62
CA ALA A 110 -2.75 17.93 -7.24
C ALA A 110 -1.82 16.93 -6.51
N GLN A 111 -1.95 15.63 -6.78
CA GLN A 111 -1.07 14.59 -6.23
C GLN A 111 0.39 14.83 -6.63
N VAL A 112 0.63 15.15 -7.91
CA VAL A 112 1.98 15.45 -8.40
C VAL A 112 2.50 16.74 -7.75
N LEU A 113 1.71 17.82 -7.76
CA LEU A 113 2.17 19.11 -7.23
C LEU A 113 2.47 19.07 -5.73
N VAL A 114 1.60 18.44 -4.93
CA VAL A 114 1.73 18.43 -3.47
C VAL A 114 2.66 17.31 -3.00
N TYR A 115 2.43 16.07 -3.43
CA TYR A 115 3.19 14.93 -2.88
C TYR A 115 4.53 14.70 -3.56
N ILE A 116 4.62 14.88 -4.88
CA ILE A 116 5.92 14.76 -5.57
C ILE A 116 6.67 16.08 -5.44
N GLY A 117 6.00 17.21 -5.69
CA GLY A 117 6.62 18.55 -5.74
C GLY A 117 6.99 19.12 -4.38
N ALA A 118 6.08 19.15 -3.41
CA ALA A 118 6.35 19.76 -2.11
C ALA A 118 6.88 18.74 -1.09
N VAL A 119 6.05 17.73 -0.74
CA VAL A 119 6.37 16.76 0.31
C VAL A 119 7.55 15.87 -0.08
N GLY A 120 7.55 15.34 -1.30
CA GLY A 120 8.58 14.42 -1.78
C GLY A 120 9.96 15.08 -1.90
N VAL A 121 10.02 16.31 -2.41
CA VAL A 121 11.25 17.10 -2.44
C VAL A 121 11.74 17.42 -1.02
N LEU A 122 10.85 17.79 -0.09
CA LEU A 122 11.20 18.01 1.31
C LEU A 122 11.81 16.74 1.95
N ILE A 123 11.20 15.58 1.71
CA ILE A 123 11.72 14.29 2.18
C ILE A 123 13.11 14.02 1.61
N LEU A 124 13.30 14.20 0.29
CA LEU A 124 14.61 14.00 -0.34
C LEU A 124 15.69 14.89 0.29
N PHE A 125 15.41 16.19 0.46
CA PHE A 125 16.34 17.11 1.10
C PHE A 125 16.66 16.69 2.54
N ALA A 126 15.64 16.38 3.35
CA ALA A 126 15.82 15.96 4.73
C ALA A 126 16.67 14.69 4.85
N VAL A 127 16.41 13.70 3.99
CA VAL A 127 17.17 12.43 3.95
C VAL A 127 18.62 12.67 3.54
N MET A 128 18.85 13.48 2.50
CA MET A 128 20.20 13.78 2.02
C MET A 128 21.02 14.57 3.05
N LEU A 129 20.40 15.47 3.80
CA LEU A 129 21.04 16.21 4.88
C LEU A 129 21.40 15.29 6.05
N THR A 130 20.43 14.50 6.53
CA THR A 130 20.62 13.61 7.69
C THR A 130 21.72 12.57 7.45
N ARG A 131 21.81 12.02 6.23
CA ARG A 131 22.85 11.05 5.88
C ARG A 131 24.26 11.64 5.99
N LYS A 132 24.46 12.89 5.59
CA LYS A 132 25.77 13.55 5.69
C LYS A 132 26.21 13.67 7.14
N THR A 133 25.30 14.10 8.01
CA THR A 133 25.56 14.29 9.44
C THR A 133 26.00 13.00 10.15
N ILE A 134 25.32 11.87 9.89
CA ILE A 134 25.64 10.58 10.53
C ILE A 134 27.04 10.06 10.10
N VAL A 135 27.41 10.27 8.84
CA VAL A 135 28.71 9.82 8.33
C VAL A 135 29.86 10.61 8.96
N GLU A 136 29.70 11.93 9.13
CA GLU A 136 30.72 12.82 9.68
C GLU A 136 31.01 12.56 11.18
N GLU A 137 29.99 12.20 11.96
CA GLU A 137 30.12 11.87 13.39
C GLU A 137 30.89 10.55 13.63
N SER A 138 30.81 9.58 12.71
CA SER A 138 31.50 8.29 12.82
C SER A 138 33.02 8.33 12.57
N GLN A 139 33.57 9.48 12.18
CA GLN A 139 34.97 9.65 11.76
C GLN A 139 35.86 10.32 12.81
N TRP A 140 35.35 10.53 14.04
CA TRP A 140 36.11 11.06 15.18
C TRP A 140 36.02 10.10 16.37
#